data_AF-A0A6N6JQ73-F1
#
_entry.id   AF-A0A6N6JQ73-F1
#
_cell.length_a   1.000
_cell.length_b   1.000
_cell.length_c   1.000
_cell.angle_alpha   90.00
_cell.angle_beta   90.00
_cell.angle_gamma   90.00
#
_symmetry.space_group_name_H-M   'P 1'
#
loop_
_entity.id
_entity.type
_entity.pdbx_description
1 polymer ?
#
loop_
_entity_poly.entity_id
_entity_poly.type
_entity_poly.pdbx_seq_one_letter_code
_entity_poly.pdbx_strand_id
1 'polypeptide(L)'
;MSEFSLIIVAGGMGTRMQSATKKPFLEIGGRPMLEHTCRAFAGVRGIVETVIVLPPDEIARLTGAPAQSVELASVKGGGELLDTLRALGVTRFVAGGARRQDSVHNGLAACRLGEFVLVHDAARPFVRRDHVEAVMAQARQSGAAILALPVKDTLKRVDDAGRIVGTVDRKHLWAAQTPQAARRKDLLGAFARFGKEDVTDDAALLERAGIACTVVTGDAGNFKVTTPDDLVMAERMMGPRPKATSWRLSSAGRSTRPQSAIFRELPSADTIMELTPGGEAHKRTPDEAFNDAVEAARMADFTSALVFATEALELNPQWADAWSLMAGCYDQIGDHDRALRAAEQAAKSEPGKAQWWINYGFLLLGARRWQESEGAYLKALALDEKSAGAHFNVALAQANLGRRAEASRHLKRAVELRPDLAAEARKFEVFQGL
;
A
#
# COMPACT_ATOMS: atom_id res chain seq x y z
N MET A 1 21.32 18.28 3.68
CA MET A 1 19.89 18.19 4.08
C MET A 1 19.84 17.49 5.43
N SER A 2 19.09 17.98 6.43
CA SER A 2 18.96 17.27 7.71
C SER A 2 18.37 15.88 7.53
N GLU A 3 18.98 14.91 8.18
CA GLU A 3 18.68 13.47 8.10
C GLU A 3 17.73 13.02 9.22
N PHE A 4 16.94 11.99 8.94
CA PHE A 4 15.90 11.45 9.82
C PHE A 4 16.17 9.99 10.17
N SER A 5 15.96 9.65 11.44
CA SER A 5 15.83 8.28 11.91
C SER A 5 14.36 7.91 12.02
N LEU A 6 13.93 6.86 11.33
CA LEU A 6 12.56 6.35 11.44
C LEU A 6 12.46 5.36 12.60
N ILE A 7 11.44 5.52 13.44
CA ILE A 7 11.07 4.60 14.51
C ILE A 7 9.67 4.07 14.20
N ILE A 8 9.56 2.78 13.91
CA ILE A 8 8.27 2.11 13.72
C ILE A 8 7.92 1.38 15.02
N VAL A 9 6.83 1.79 15.67
CA VAL A 9 6.36 1.17 16.91
C VAL A 9 5.39 0.02 16.59
N ALA A 10 5.84 -1.21 16.82
CA ALA A 10 5.13 -2.45 16.50
C ALA A 10 4.87 -3.31 17.75
N GLY A 11 4.70 -2.70 18.92
CA GLY A 11 4.46 -3.40 20.20
C GLY A 11 3.01 -3.78 20.51
N GLY A 12 2.05 -3.48 19.63
CA GLY A 12 0.63 -3.64 19.94
C GLY A 12 0.21 -5.11 20.14
N MET A 13 -0.21 -5.47 21.35
CA MET A 13 -0.69 -6.83 21.68
C MET A 13 -1.95 -7.26 20.93
N GLY A 14 -2.69 -6.33 20.32
CA GLY A 14 -3.86 -6.66 19.49
C GLY A 14 -5.06 -7.20 20.27
N THR A 15 -5.21 -6.87 21.56
CA THR A 15 -6.26 -7.39 22.44
C THR A 15 -7.69 -7.21 21.90
N ARG A 16 -7.92 -6.20 21.05
CA ARG A 16 -9.21 -5.93 20.38
C ARG A 16 -9.44 -6.74 19.09
N MET A 17 -8.42 -7.42 18.57
CA MET A 17 -8.45 -8.16 17.29
C MET A 17 -8.82 -9.64 17.43
N GLN A 18 -8.97 -10.16 18.67
CA GLN A 18 -9.34 -11.56 18.96
C GLN A 18 -8.56 -12.60 18.13
N SER A 19 -7.28 -12.33 17.87
CA SER A 19 -6.40 -13.16 17.03
C SER A 19 -5.22 -13.67 17.85
N ALA A 20 -4.80 -14.92 17.61
CA ALA A 20 -3.57 -15.48 18.17
C ALA A 20 -2.30 -14.83 17.57
N THR A 21 -2.40 -14.32 16.33
CA THR A 21 -1.33 -13.55 15.67
C THR A 21 -1.33 -12.13 16.19
N LYS A 22 -0.16 -11.64 16.62
CA LYS A 22 0.00 -10.26 17.07
C LYS A 22 -0.27 -9.28 15.94
N LYS A 23 -0.91 -8.17 16.30
CA LYS A 23 -1.48 -7.20 15.35
C LYS A 23 -0.55 -6.74 14.21
N PRO A 24 0.74 -6.38 14.43
CA PRO A 24 1.61 -5.95 13.33
C PRO A 24 1.86 -7.05 12.29
N PHE A 25 1.65 -8.31 12.64
CA PHE A 25 1.85 -9.47 11.77
C PHE A 25 0.56 -10.01 11.18
N LEU A 26 -0.59 -9.37 11.44
CA LEU A 26 -1.81 -9.66 10.71
C LEU A 26 -1.61 -9.31 9.24
N GLU A 27 -2.09 -10.19 8.38
CA GLU A 27 -1.98 -10.00 6.95
C GLU A 27 -3.04 -9.03 6.44
N ILE A 28 -2.62 -8.19 5.50
CA ILE A 28 -3.47 -7.37 4.66
C ILE A 28 -3.04 -7.68 3.23
N GLY A 29 -3.91 -8.14 2.35
CA GLY A 29 -3.55 -8.50 0.99
C GLY A 29 -2.46 -9.57 0.89
N GLY A 30 -2.38 -10.48 1.87
CA GLY A 30 -1.39 -11.56 1.94
C GLY A 30 0.01 -11.15 2.38
N ARG A 31 0.18 -9.94 2.95
CA ARG A 31 1.45 -9.47 3.53
C ARG A 31 1.23 -8.93 4.94
N PRO A 32 2.18 -9.09 5.87
CA PRO A 32 2.09 -8.51 7.20
C PRO A 32 1.88 -6.99 7.17
N MET A 33 1.00 -6.48 8.04
CA MET A 33 0.77 -5.04 8.24
C MET A 33 2.08 -4.25 8.49
N LEU A 34 3.02 -4.86 9.22
CA LEU A 34 4.36 -4.31 9.45
C LEU A 34 5.13 -4.14 8.14
N GLU A 35 5.02 -5.09 7.21
CA GLU A 35 5.67 -5.00 5.90
C GLU A 35 5.09 -3.83 5.10
N HIS A 36 3.77 -3.69 5.03
CA HIS A 36 3.11 -2.55 4.37
C HIS A 36 3.58 -1.21 4.95
N THR A 37 3.63 -1.11 6.27
CA THR A 37 4.15 0.08 6.95
C THR A 37 5.60 0.37 6.51
N CYS A 38 6.48 -0.63 6.53
CA CYS A 38 7.88 -0.44 6.13
C CYS A 38 8.01 -0.02 4.66
N ARG A 39 7.18 -0.57 3.77
CA ARG A 39 7.14 -0.21 2.35
C ARG A 39 6.79 1.26 2.13
N ALA A 40 5.89 1.82 2.95
CA ALA A 40 5.53 3.23 2.85
C ALA A 40 6.71 4.20 3.09
N PHE A 41 7.71 3.77 3.86
CA PHE A 41 8.91 4.56 4.16
C PHE A 41 10.14 4.16 3.32
N ALA A 42 10.11 3.00 2.69
CA ALA A 42 11.25 2.48 1.94
C ALA A 42 11.67 3.46 0.83
N GLY A 43 12.95 3.84 0.81
CA GLY A 43 13.51 4.74 -0.20
C GLY A 43 13.03 6.21 -0.12
N VAL A 44 12.37 6.63 0.96
CA VAL A 44 12.11 8.06 1.21
C VAL A 44 13.44 8.78 1.43
N ARG A 45 13.72 9.81 0.62
CA ARG A 45 15.00 10.54 0.69
C ARG A 45 15.12 11.27 2.03
N GLY A 46 16.26 11.07 2.68
CA GLY A 46 16.57 11.69 3.97
C GLY A 46 16.21 10.84 5.19
N ILE A 47 15.58 9.68 5.02
CA ILE A 47 15.54 8.64 6.07
C ILE A 47 16.83 7.83 5.94
N VAL A 48 17.67 7.85 6.98
CA VAL A 48 19.01 7.24 6.96
C VAL A 48 19.13 5.98 7.81
N GLU A 49 18.18 5.77 8.73
CA GLU A 49 18.06 4.53 9.49
C GLU A 49 16.59 4.26 9.81
N THR A 50 16.25 2.98 9.91
CA THR A 50 14.91 2.53 10.32
C THR A 50 15.03 1.53 11.46
N VAL A 51 14.49 1.91 12.62
CA VAL A 51 14.43 1.10 13.83
C VAL A 51 12.99 0.62 14.03
N ILE A 52 12.79 -0.69 14.18
CA ILE A 52 11.48 -1.25 14.52
C ILE A 52 11.48 -1.69 15.97
N VAL A 53 10.48 -1.24 16.72
CA VAL A 53 10.30 -1.60 18.12
C VAL A 53 9.27 -2.73 18.21
N LEU A 54 9.70 -3.89 18.70
CA LEU A 54 8.92 -5.13 18.73
C LEU A 54 8.84 -5.73 20.13
N PRO A 55 7.82 -6.56 20.42
CA PRO A 55 7.85 -7.42 21.60
C PRO A 55 9.10 -8.33 21.60
N PRO A 56 9.75 -8.57 22.76
CA PRO A 56 10.99 -9.36 22.83
C PRO A 56 10.88 -10.78 22.24
N ASP A 57 9.73 -11.42 22.37
CA ASP A 57 9.45 -12.75 21.81
C ASP A 57 9.31 -12.74 20.29
N GLU A 58 8.83 -11.65 19.69
CA GLU A 58 8.83 -11.49 18.22
C GLU A 58 10.23 -11.21 17.68
N ILE A 59 11.06 -10.50 18.45
CA ILE A 59 12.49 -10.38 18.13
C ILE A 59 13.11 -11.77 18.12
N ALA A 60 12.91 -12.55 19.18
CA ALA A 60 13.42 -13.92 19.27
C ALA A 60 12.93 -14.81 18.13
N ARG A 61 11.65 -14.71 17.76
CA ARG A 61 11.07 -15.44 16.63
C ARG A 61 11.73 -15.06 15.30
N LEU A 62 11.98 -13.78 15.06
CA LEU A 62 12.55 -13.31 13.79
C LEU A 62 14.06 -13.53 13.70
N THR A 63 14.79 -13.38 14.81
CA THR A 63 16.27 -13.39 14.80
C THR A 63 16.89 -14.66 15.39
N GLY A 64 16.08 -15.54 15.98
CA GLY A 64 16.50 -16.79 16.62
C GLY A 64 16.94 -16.63 18.09
N ALA A 65 17.00 -15.42 18.64
CA ALA A 65 17.34 -15.19 20.05
C ALA A 65 16.72 -13.89 20.58
N PRO A 66 16.28 -13.86 21.85
CA PRO A 66 15.80 -12.63 22.47
C PRO A 66 16.96 -11.63 22.60
N ALA A 67 16.69 -10.36 22.28
CA ALA A 67 17.67 -9.29 22.41
C ALA A 67 16.97 -7.97 22.73
N GLN A 68 17.60 -7.14 23.57
CA GLN A 68 17.13 -5.78 23.82
C GLN A 68 17.27 -4.91 22.57
N SER A 69 18.30 -5.16 21.76
CA SER A 69 18.61 -4.46 20.53
C SER A 69 19.42 -5.37 19.63
N VAL A 70 19.06 -5.47 18.35
CA VAL A 70 19.74 -6.32 17.37
C VAL A 70 19.84 -5.61 16.02
N GLU A 71 21.05 -5.57 15.48
CA GLU A 71 21.32 -5.04 14.14
C GLU A 71 20.96 -6.10 13.10
N LEU A 72 20.10 -5.75 12.13
CA LEU A 72 19.60 -6.75 11.18
C LEU A 72 20.70 -7.28 10.25
N ALA A 73 21.77 -6.52 10.05
CA ALA A 73 22.94 -6.92 9.28
C ALA A 73 23.75 -8.04 9.95
N SER A 74 23.67 -8.21 11.28
CA SER A 74 24.42 -9.24 12.01
C SER A 74 23.63 -10.55 12.20
N VAL A 75 22.32 -10.52 11.98
CA VAL A 75 21.47 -11.71 12.05
C VAL A 75 21.69 -12.57 10.80
N LYS A 76 21.95 -13.88 10.98
CA LYS A 76 22.03 -14.86 9.88
C LYS A 76 20.71 -15.63 9.79
N GLY A 77 20.20 -15.87 8.57
CA GLY A 77 18.89 -16.48 8.35
C GLY A 77 17.73 -15.53 8.71
N GLY A 78 16.55 -16.09 9.00
CA GLY A 78 15.38 -15.35 9.55
C GLY A 78 14.09 -15.35 8.73
N GLY A 79 14.03 -16.14 7.65
CA GLY A 79 12.82 -16.33 6.84
C GLY A 79 12.45 -15.11 5.98
N GLU A 80 11.41 -15.29 5.16
CA GLU A 80 11.01 -14.35 4.10
C GLU A 80 10.71 -12.94 4.60
N LEU A 81 10.06 -12.82 5.76
CA LEU A 81 9.74 -11.51 6.33
C LEU A 81 11.01 -10.75 6.77
N LEU A 82 11.97 -11.41 7.42
CA LEU A 82 13.19 -10.72 7.84
C LEU A 82 14.01 -10.25 6.64
N ASP A 83 14.11 -11.09 5.61
CA ASP A 83 14.81 -10.73 4.36
C ASP A 83 14.12 -9.55 3.67
N THR A 84 12.78 -9.54 3.67
CA THR A 84 12.00 -8.41 3.15
C THR A 84 12.25 -7.13 3.96
N LEU A 85 12.23 -7.20 5.30
CA LEU A 85 12.49 -6.05 6.15
C LEU A 85 13.91 -5.50 5.95
N ARG A 86 14.92 -6.36 5.80
CA ARG A 86 16.29 -5.95 5.42
C ARG A 86 16.31 -5.23 4.08
N ALA A 87 15.64 -5.80 3.07
CA ALA A 87 15.58 -5.21 1.73
C ALA A 87 14.88 -3.84 1.70
N LEU A 88 13.94 -3.61 2.61
CA LEU A 88 13.25 -2.32 2.80
C LEU A 88 14.08 -1.29 3.60
N GLY A 89 15.30 -1.64 4.03
CA GLY A 89 16.20 -0.72 4.72
C GLY A 89 16.03 -0.68 6.24
N VAL A 90 15.40 -1.69 6.84
CA VAL A 90 15.34 -1.83 8.31
C VAL A 90 16.73 -2.16 8.84
N THR A 91 17.23 -1.34 9.75
CA THR A 91 18.59 -1.45 10.28
C THR A 91 18.64 -2.18 11.61
N ARG A 92 17.60 -2.04 12.44
CA ARG A 92 17.61 -2.55 13.83
C ARG A 92 16.23 -2.96 14.32
N PHE A 93 16.17 -4.01 15.13
CA PHE A 93 15.06 -4.25 16.04
C PHE A 93 15.43 -3.89 17.47
N VAL A 94 14.45 -3.35 18.20
CA VAL A 94 14.59 -2.96 19.61
C VAL A 94 13.41 -3.50 20.40
N ALA A 95 13.66 -4.00 21.60
CA ALA A 95 12.60 -4.46 22.49
C ALA A 95 11.72 -3.30 22.96
N GLY A 96 10.40 -3.47 22.85
CA GLY A 96 9.41 -2.54 23.36
C GLY A 96 9.38 -2.45 24.89
N GLY A 97 8.74 -1.40 25.39
CA GLY A 97 8.47 -1.21 26.81
C GLY A 97 7.01 -1.51 27.19
N ALA A 98 6.64 -1.24 28.45
CA ALA A 98 5.29 -1.49 28.95
C ALA A 98 4.22 -0.61 28.27
N ARG A 99 4.55 0.67 28.01
CA ARG A 99 3.68 1.63 27.33
C ARG A 99 4.16 1.92 25.90
N ARG A 100 3.30 2.55 25.08
CA ARG A 100 3.69 3.05 23.75
C ARG A 100 4.89 4.00 23.87
N GLN A 101 4.81 4.97 24.78
CA GLN A 101 5.87 5.97 24.98
C GLN A 101 7.21 5.34 25.41
N ASP A 102 7.19 4.28 26.21
CA ASP A 102 8.42 3.57 26.61
C ASP A 102 9.04 2.86 25.39
N SER A 103 8.21 2.32 24.51
CA SER A 103 8.65 1.72 23.25
C SER A 103 9.27 2.76 22.31
N VAL A 104 8.65 3.94 22.20
CA VAL A 104 9.23 5.07 21.45
C VAL A 104 10.57 5.48 22.04
N HIS A 105 10.66 5.62 23.37
CA HIS A 105 11.90 5.97 24.05
C HIS A 105 13.02 4.97 23.80
N ASN A 106 12.72 3.66 23.85
CA ASN A 106 13.69 2.62 23.52
C ASN A 106 14.17 2.71 22.07
N GLY A 107 13.25 2.93 21.11
CA GLY A 107 13.60 3.15 19.71
C GLY A 107 14.47 4.39 19.52
N LEU A 108 14.10 5.50 20.18
CA LEU A 108 14.79 6.78 20.15
C LEU A 108 16.22 6.69 20.69
N ALA A 109 16.41 5.97 21.80
CA ALA A 109 17.73 5.71 22.38
C ALA A 109 18.62 4.84 21.46
N ALA A 110 18.03 4.07 20.56
CA ALA A 110 18.75 3.21 19.63
C ALA A 110 19.07 3.87 18.28
N CYS A 111 18.41 4.99 17.95
CA CYS A 111 18.72 5.80 16.78
C CYS A 111 20.08 6.48 16.92
N ARG A 112 20.93 6.38 15.89
CA ARG A 112 22.30 6.91 15.88
C ARG A 112 22.50 8.04 14.87
N LEU A 113 21.83 7.99 13.72
CA LEU A 113 22.23 8.75 12.53
C LEU A 113 21.48 10.08 12.36
N GLY A 114 20.16 10.09 12.52
CA GLY A 114 19.32 11.26 12.21
C GLY A 114 19.43 12.39 13.24
N GLU A 115 19.50 13.62 12.74
CA GLU A 115 19.30 14.84 13.54
C GLU A 115 17.84 14.93 14.02
N PHE A 116 16.92 14.49 13.16
CA PHE A 116 15.51 14.37 13.45
C PHE A 116 15.12 12.90 13.63
N VAL A 117 14.03 12.69 14.35
CA VAL A 117 13.34 11.40 14.41
C VAL A 117 11.96 11.51 13.81
N LEU A 118 11.52 10.41 13.20
CA LEU A 118 10.19 10.23 12.64
C LEU A 118 9.57 9.01 13.29
N VAL A 119 8.58 9.20 14.16
CA VAL A 119 7.90 8.11 14.86
C VAL A 119 6.61 7.75 14.13
N HIS A 120 6.41 6.46 13.87
CA HIS A 120 5.23 5.96 13.17
C HIS A 120 4.66 4.69 13.81
N ASP A 121 3.34 4.60 13.88
CA ASP A 121 2.66 3.40 14.38
C ASP A 121 2.61 2.33 13.28
N ALA A 122 3.08 1.11 13.55
CA ALA A 122 2.96 -0.02 12.62
C ALA A 122 1.51 -0.41 12.26
N ALA A 123 0.55 0.16 12.99
CA ALA A 123 -0.87 -0.03 12.77
C ALA A 123 -1.46 0.91 11.69
N ARG A 124 -0.65 1.73 11.04
CA ARG A 124 -1.05 2.66 9.98
C ARG A 124 -0.34 2.31 8.65
N PRO A 125 -0.70 1.18 8.02
CA PRO A 125 0.06 0.62 6.90
C PRO A 125 0.01 1.45 5.61
N PHE A 126 -0.86 2.45 5.51
CA PHE A 126 -1.18 3.17 4.26
C PHE A 126 -0.80 4.65 4.29
N VAL A 127 0.15 5.06 5.13
CA VAL A 127 0.67 6.42 5.04
C VAL A 127 1.26 6.66 3.64
N ARG A 128 0.85 7.76 3.01
CA ARG A 128 1.35 8.13 1.68
C ARG A 128 2.73 8.79 1.77
N ARG A 129 3.57 8.57 0.75
CA ARG A 129 4.95 9.09 0.69
C ARG A 129 5.00 10.62 0.77
N ASP A 130 4.11 11.31 0.06
CA ASP A 130 4.03 12.78 0.08
C ASP A 130 3.67 13.32 1.47
N HIS A 131 2.83 12.62 2.24
CA HIS A 131 2.58 12.97 3.65
C HIS A 131 3.81 12.81 4.54
N VAL A 132 4.58 11.74 4.35
CA VAL A 132 5.85 11.53 5.05
C VAL A 132 6.83 12.68 4.73
N GLU A 133 7.01 12.99 3.45
CA GLU A 133 7.91 14.05 2.99
C GLU A 133 7.47 15.43 3.47
N ALA A 134 6.16 15.71 3.48
CA ALA A 134 5.60 16.96 4.00
C ALA A 134 5.83 17.12 5.51
N VAL A 135 5.64 16.07 6.31
CA VAL A 135 5.94 16.08 7.76
C VAL A 135 7.44 16.30 8.00
N MET A 136 8.32 15.64 7.24
CA MET A 136 9.76 15.85 7.33
C MET A 136 10.15 17.29 6.95
N ALA A 137 9.58 17.83 5.87
CA ALA A 137 9.82 19.20 5.43
C ALA A 137 9.35 20.22 6.48
N GLN A 138 8.16 20.02 7.06
CA GLN A 138 7.62 20.89 8.09
C GLN A 138 8.47 20.83 9.36
N ALA A 139 8.85 19.64 9.83
CA ALA A 139 9.69 19.49 11.02
C ALA A 139 11.07 20.14 10.86
N ARG A 140 11.66 20.13 9.65
CA ARG A 140 12.91 20.87 9.39
C ARG A 140 12.74 22.38 9.64
N GLN A 141 11.57 22.93 9.32
CA GLN A 141 11.27 24.35 9.51
C GLN A 141 10.90 24.69 10.96
N SER A 142 9.99 23.92 11.56
CA SER A 142 9.40 24.23 12.87
C SER A 142 10.06 23.52 14.06
N GLY A 143 10.95 22.56 13.82
CA GLY A 143 11.55 21.70 14.86
C GLY A 143 10.72 20.47 15.21
N ALA A 144 9.39 20.54 15.14
CA ALA A 144 8.49 19.41 15.30
C ALA A 144 7.23 19.55 14.43
N ALA A 145 6.76 18.43 13.90
CA ALA A 145 5.55 18.38 13.09
C ALA A 145 4.83 17.03 13.21
N ILE A 146 3.50 17.03 13.13
CA ILE A 146 2.68 15.82 13.09
C ILE A 146 1.77 15.81 11.88
N LEU A 147 1.42 14.62 11.41
CA LEU A 147 0.28 14.46 10.54
C LEU A 147 -1.02 14.49 11.36
N ALA A 148 -2.04 15.22 10.92
CA ALA A 148 -3.36 15.21 11.56
C ALA A 148 -4.49 15.53 10.57
N LEU A 149 -5.73 15.26 10.99
CA LEU A 149 -6.93 15.54 10.22
C LEU A 149 -7.90 16.46 10.98
N PRO A 150 -8.57 17.42 10.33
CA PRO A 150 -9.60 18.20 10.99
C PRO A 150 -10.78 17.29 11.38
N VAL A 151 -11.32 17.47 12.58
CA VAL A 151 -12.48 16.72 13.04
C VAL A 151 -13.72 17.18 12.28
N LYS A 152 -14.40 16.22 11.62
CA LYS A 152 -15.62 16.47 10.82
C LYS A 152 -16.90 16.24 11.61
N ASP A 153 -16.90 15.22 12.47
CA ASP A 153 -18.08 14.79 13.22
C ASP A 153 -18.39 15.73 14.40
N THR A 154 -19.65 15.72 14.83
CA THR A 154 -20.06 16.40 16.06
C THR A 154 -19.54 15.64 17.27
N LEU A 155 -18.64 16.26 18.02
CA LEU A 155 -18.09 15.67 19.24
C LEU A 155 -19.00 15.97 20.44
N LYS A 156 -19.30 14.95 21.22
CA LYS A 156 -20.04 15.06 22.48
C LYS A 156 -19.11 14.73 23.64
N ARG A 157 -19.20 15.49 24.72
CA ARG A 157 -18.65 15.10 26.02
C ARG A 157 -19.68 14.20 26.70
N VAL A 158 -19.23 13.06 27.20
CA VAL A 158 -20.08 12.04 27.82
C VAL A 158 -19.52 11.75 29.22
N ASP A 159 -20.39 11.59 30.22
CA ASP A 159 -19.99 11.21 31.58
C ASP A 159 -19.79 9.69 31.73
N ASP A 160 -19.33 9.26 32.91
CA ASP A 160 -19.11 7.84 33.21
C ASP A 160 -20.40 7.00 33.18
N ALA A 161 -21.57 7.63 33.22
CA ALA A 161 -22.88 6.99 33.10
C ALA A 161 -23.37 6.90 31.65
N GLY A 162 -22.58 7.35 30.67
CA GLY A 162 -22.92 7.31 29.25
C GLY A 162 -23.86 8.43 28.79
N ARG A 163 -24.06 9.48 29.60
CA ARG A 163 -24.96 10.60 29.27
C ARG A 163 -24.19 11.75 28.62
N ILE A 164 -24.78 12.34 27.58
CA ILE A 164 -24.21 13.53 26.94
C ILE A 164 -24.27 14.70 27.94
N VAL A 165 -23.11 15.24 28.31
CA VAL A 165 -22.98 16.42 29.18
C VAL A 165 -22.67 17.70 28.41
N GLY A 166 -22.38 17.61 27.11
CA GLY A 166 -22.18 18.78 26.27
C GLY A 166 -21.73 18.46 24.85
N THR A 167 -21.74 19.48 24.00
CA THR A 167 -21.14 19.43 22.65
C THR A 167 -19.79 20.14 22.69
N VAL A 168 -18.77 19.56 22.07
CA VAL A 168 -17.44 20.17 21.99
C VAL A 168 -17.35 20.98 20.69
N ASP A 169 -16.87 22.23 20.77
CA ASP A 169 -16.57 23.01 19.56
C ASP A 169 -15.40 22.38 18.82
N ARG A 170 -15.65 21.94 17.59
CA ARG A 170 -14.69 21.23 16.75
C ARG A 170 -13.89 22.13 15.81
N LYS A 171 -14.14 23.45 15.78
CA LYS A 171 -13.57 24.38 14.79
C LYS A 171 -12.04 24.29 14.66
N HIS A 172 -11.35 24.03 15.77
CA HIS A 172 -9.89 23.90 15.83
C HIS A 172 -9.43 22.54 16.34
N LEU A 173 -10.28 21.51 16.30
CA LEU A 173 -9.93 20.18 16.75
C LEU A 173 -9.44 19.32 15.59
N TRP A 174 -8.31 18.66 15.82
CA TRP A 174 -7.65 17.80 14.86
C TRP A 174 -7.39 16.43 15.49
N ALA A 175 -7.66 15.37 14.72
CA ALA A 175 -7.33 14.00 15.07
C ALA A 175 -5.88 13.72 14.68
N ALA A 176 -5.01 13.56 15.67
CA ALA A 176 -3.61 13.24 15.46
C ALA A 176 -3.43 11.88 14.75
N GLN A 177 -2.53 11.86 13.78
CA GLN A 177 -2.05 10.67 13.09
C GLN A 177 -0.54 10.53 13.30
N THR A 178 0.03 9.48 12.70
CA THR A 178 1.48 9.35 12.54
C THR A 178 1.77 9.29 11.04
N PRO A 179 2.94 9.74 10.57
CA PRO A 179 4.16 9.99 11.33
C PRO A 179 4.15 11.31 12.14
N GLN A 180 4.93 11.31 13.21
CA GLN A 180 5.23 12.46 14.05
C GLN A 180 6.75 12.68 14.04
N ALA A 181 7.18 13.88 13.70
CA ALA A 181 8.58 14.25 13.55
C ALA A 181 9.00 15.27 14.59
N ALA A 182 10.22 15.14 15.10
CA ALA A 182 10.84 16.14 15.97
C ALA A 182 12.36 16.07 15.87
N ARG A 183 13.05 17.15 16.27
CA ARG A 183 14.50 17.07 16.51
C ARG A 183 14.76 16.00 17.56
N ARG A 184 15.71 15.09 17.29
CA ARG A 184 16.03 13.97 18.19
C ARG A 184 16.38 14.47 19.60
N LYS A 185 17.19 15.52 19.69
CA LYS A 185 17.61 16.14 20.96
C LYS A 185 16.43 16.66 21.79
N ASP A 186 15.41 17.19 21.13
CA ASP A 186 14.27 17.83 21.77
C ASP A 186 13.33 16.76 22.35
N LEU A 187 13.06 15.71 21.57
CA LEU A 187 12.26 14.58 22.03
C LEU A 187 12.97 13.79 23.15
N LEU A 188 14.29 13.57 23.05
CA LEU A 188 15.09 12.98 24.13
C LEU A 188 15.03 13.83 25.41
N GLY A 189 15.16 15.15 25.28
CA GLY A 189 15.05 16.08 26.41
C GLY A 189 13.65 16.05 27.04
N ALA A 190 12.60 15.94 26.23
CA ALA A 190 11.23 15.82 26.71
C ALA A 190 11.02 14.49 27.48
N PHE A 191 11.54 13.37 26.97
CA PHE A 191 11.53 12.09 27.69
C PHE A 191 12.29 12.15 29.02
N ALA A 192 13.46 12.78 29.04
CA ALA A 192 14.26 12.92 30.26
C ALA A 192 13.53 13.67 31.38
N ARG A 193 12.67 14.65 31.02
CA ARG A 193 11.94 15.48 31.97
C ARG A 193 10.56 14.93 32.33
N PHE A 194 9.83 14.41 31.35
CA PHE A 194 8.41 14.09 31.46
C PHE A 194 8.05 12.62 31.13
N GLY A 195 9.02 11.78 30.75
CA GLY A 195 8.75 10.40 30.29
C GLY A 195 8.13 9.46 31.34
N LYS A 196 8.06 9.87 32.61
CA LYS A 196 7.33 9.15 33.66
C LYS A 196 5.82 9.39 33.60
N GLU A 197 5.37 10.56 33.15
CA GLU A 197 3.95 10.92 32.99
C GLU A 197 3.34 10.13 31.82
N ASP A 198 2.07 9.76 31.90
CA ASP A 198 1.38 9.10 30.79
C ASP A 198 0.97 10.11 29.73
N VAL A 199 1.49 9.94 28.52
CA VAL A 199 1.20 10.76 27.35
C VAL A 199 0.59 9.90 26.24
N THR A 200 -0.31 10.50 25.45
CA THR A 200 -1.05 9.78 24.40
C THR A 200 -0.25 9.59 23.12
N ASP A 201 0.64 10.53 22.80
CA ASP A 201 1.48 10.54 21.60
C ASP A 201 2.77 11.36 21.83
N ASP A 202 3.59 11.48 20.77
CA ASP A 202 4.91 12.10 20.87
C ASP A 202 4.80 13.63 20.92
N ALA A 203 3.77 14.19 20.26
CA ALA A 203 3.41 15.61 20.35
C ALA A 203 3.01 16.02 21.77
N ALA A 204 2.19 15.25 22.48
CA ALA A 204 1.80 15.55 23.85
C ALA A 204 3.02 15.67 24.80
N LEU A 205 4.06 14.86 24.58
CA LEU A 205 5.30 14.95 25.35
C LEU A 205 6.10 16.22 25.04
N LEU A 206 6.17 16.60 23.77
CA LEU A 206 6.82 17.83 23.31
C LEU A 206 6.09 19.09 23.81
N GLU A 207 4.76 19.09 23.75
CA GLU A 207 3.89 20.15 24.29
C GLU A 207 4.16 20.36 25.78
N ARG A 208 4.27 19.28 26.55
CA ARG A 208 4.61 19.33 27.98
C ARG A 208 5.97 19.96 28.23
N ALA A 209 6.92 19.75 27.31
CA ALA A 209 8.24 20.37 27.34
C ALA A 209 8.26 21.82 26.83
N GLY A 210 7.11 22.39 26.45
CA GLY A 210 6.98 23.74 25.91
C GLY A 210 7.44 23.85 24.45
N ILE A 211 7.52 22.73 23.73
CA ILE A 211 7.97 22.67 22.35
C ILE A 211 6.75 22.63 21.43
N ALA A 212 6.62 23.64 20.58
CA ALA A 212 5.50 23.74 19.65
C ALA A 212 5.58 22.67 18.55
N CYS A 213 4.48 21.97 18.31
CA CYS A 213 4.32 21.02 17.21
C CYS A 213 3.45 21.64 16.12
N THR A 214 3.90 21.57 14.86
CA THR A 214 3.10 22.04 13.71
C THR A 214 2.30 20.91 13.08
N VAL A 215 1.09 21.20 12.61
CA VAL A 215 0.25 20.21 11.93
C VAL A 215 0.49 20.25 10.43
N VAL A 216 0.70 19.08 9.83
CA VAL A 216 0.57 18.82 8.40
C VAL A 216 -0.74 18.08 8.18
N THR A 217 -1.53 18.51 7.20
CA THR A 217 -2.82 17.87 6.90
C THR A 217 -2.59 16.49 6.28
N GLY A 218 -3.17 15.46 6.89
CA GLY A 218 -3.17 14.09 6.38
C GLY A 218 -4.42 13.72 5.60
N ASP A 219 -4.65 12.42 5.44
CA ASP A 219 -5.84 11.86 4.81
C ASP A 219 -6.47 10.74 5.66
N ALA A 220 -7.76 10.48 5.41
CA ALA A 220 -8.53 9.46 6.12
C ALA A 220 -8.07 8.02 5.81
N GLY A 221 -7.40 7.79 4.67
CA GLY A 221 -6.81 6.52 4.31
C GLY A 221 -5.62 6.13 5.20
N ASN A 222 -4.99 7.07 5.88
CA ASN A 222 -4.00 6.81 6.93
C ASN A 222 -4.64 6.49 8.31
N PHE A 223 -5.75 5.75 8.30
CA PHE A 223 -6.41 5.30 9.53
C PHE A 223 -5.56 4.25 10.25
N LYS A 224 -5.77 4.15 11.56
CA LYS A 224 -5.10 3.15 12.40
C LYS A 224 -5.97 1.89 12.38
N VAL A 225 -5.44 0.79 11.85
CA VAL A 225 -6.09 -0.51 11.96
C VAL A 225 -6.13 -0.87 13.43
N THR A 226 -7.28 -1.00 14.08
CA THR A 226 -7.39 -1.29 15.52
C THR A 226 -8.45 -2.33 15.87
N THR A 227 -9.39 -2.56 14.96
CA THR A 227 -10.52 -3.46 15.07
C THR A 227 -10.57 -4.43 13.87
N PRO A 228 -11.33 -5.53 13.95
CA PRO A 228 -11.56 -6.40 12.81
C PRO A 228 -12.17 -5.67 11.59
N ASP A 229 -13.08 -4.72 11.81
CA ASP A 229 -13.69 -3.93 10.73
C ASP A 229 -12.65 -3.05 10.01
N ASP A 230 -11.69 -2.50 10.76
CA ASP A 230 -10.58 -1.77 10.17
C ASP A 230 -9.71 -2.66 9.28
N LEU A 231 -9.55 -3.94 9.64
CA LEU A 231 -8.79 -4.90 8.82
C LEU A 231 -9.53 -5.21 7.53
N VAL A 232 -10.86 -5.36 7.58
CA VAL A 232 -11.69 -5.51 6.37
C VAL A 232 -11.60 -4.27 5.49
N MET A 233 -11.62 -3.06 6.08
CA MET A 233 -11.41 -1.82 5.35
C MET A 233 -10.03 -1.77 4.70
N ALA A 234 -8.98 -2.17 5.43
CA ALA A 234 -7.62 -2.23 4.93
C ALA A 234 -7.46 -3.19 3.75
N GLU A 235 -8.07 -4.38 3.82
CA GLU A 235 -8.11 -5.34 2.73
C GLU A 235 -8.82 -4.79 1.49
N ARG A 236 -9.93 -4.07 1.68
CA ARG A 236 -10.66 -3.44 0.57
C ARG A 236 -9.85 -2.33 -0.10
N MET A 237 -9.09 -1.55 0.67
CA MET A 237 -8.24 -0.48 0.14
C MET A 237 -7.10 -1.00 -0.72
N MET A 238 -6.66 -2.24 -0.53
CA MET A 238 -5.64 -2.87 -1.38
C MET A 238 -6.18 -3.31 -2.75
N GLY A 239 -7.50 -3.28 -2.96
CA GLY A 239 -8.14 -3.82 -4.16
C GLY A 239 -8.11 -5.35 -4.21
N PRO A 240 -8.69 -5.97 -5.26
CA PRO A 240 -8.67 -7.42 -5.42
C PRO A 240 -7.22 -7.92 -5.54
N ARG A 241 -6.89 -8.99 -4.82
CA ARG A 241 -5.57 -9.64 -4.92
C ARG A 241 -5.27 -9.95 -6.40
N PRO A 242 -4.11 -9.58 -6.95
CA PRO A 242 -3.61 -10.32 -8.09
C PRO A 242 -3.44 -11.77 -7.61
N LYS A 243 -4.20 -12.70 -8.21
CA LYS A 243 -3.95 -14.14 -8.00
C LYS A 243 -2.47 -14.37 -8.29
N ALA A 244 -1.81 -15.16 -7.45
CA ALA A 244 -0.44 -15.59 -7.69
C ALA A 244 -0.39 -16.37 -9.02
N THR A 245 -0.22 -15.65 -10.13
CA THR A 245 0.24 -16.21 -11.39
C THR A 245 1.71 -16.50 -11.21
N SER A 246 2.07 -17.76 -11.35
CA SER A 246 3.42 -18.28 -11.30
C SER A 246 4.31 -17.61 -12.36
N TRP A 247 4.86 -16.45 -12.05
CA TRP A 247 6.03 -15.93 -12.74
C TRP A 247 7.25 -16.67 -12.17
N ARG A 248 7.63 -17.79 -12.79
CA ARG A 248 9.02 -18.27 -12.72
C ARG A 248 9.75 -17.64 -13.89
N LEU A 249 10.47 -16.56 -13.63
CA LEU A 249 11.64 -16.19 -14.42
C LEU A 249 12.86 -16.35 -13.52
N SER A 250 13.82 -17.12 -14.01
CA SER A 250 15.10 -17.40 -13.37
C SER A 250 15.78 -16.12 -12.90
N SER A 251 16.28 -16.18 -11.68
CA SER A 251 17.01 -15.16 -10.94
C SER A 251 18.20 -14.55 -11.69
N ALA A 252 18.19 -13.23 -11.85
CA ALA A 252 19.37 -12.37 -11.67
C ALA A 252 18.95 -10.88 -11.70
N GLY A 253 19.42 -10.09 -10.72
CA GLY A 253 19.57 -8.63 -10.86
C GLY A 253 18.44 -7.76 -10.29
N ARG A 254 18.79 -6.95 -9.30
CA ARG A 254 17.96 -5.95 -8.59
C ARG A 254 17.84 -4.67 -9.41
N SER A 255 16.73 -3.94 -9.28
CA SER A 255 16.71 -2.53 -8.80
C SER A 255 15.27 -2.00 -8.80
N THR A 256 14.95 -1.14 -7.83
CA THR A 256 13.58 -0.69 -7.54
C THR A 256 13.55 0.79 -7.09
N ARG A 257 12.79 1.67 -7.76
CA ARG A 257 12.36 3.02 -7.26
C ARG A 257 10.88 3.39 -7.49
N PRO A 258 9.97 3.57 -6.49
CA PRO A 258 8.63 4.07 -6.76
C PRO A 258 8.39 5.52 -6.34
N GLN A 259 7.97 6.34 -7.31
CA GLN A 259 7.39 7.66 -7.10
C GLN A 259 5.89 7.64 -7.36
N SER A 260 5.11 8.20 -6.44
CA SER A 260 3.74 8.62 -6.72
C SER A 260 3.58 10.06 -6.29
N ALA A 261 3.17 10.93 -7.21
CA ALA A 261 2.14 11.95 -7.02
C ALA A 261 2.18 12.95 -8.18
N ILE A 262 1.28 12.85 -9.16
CA ILE A 262 0.75 14.03 -9.86
C ILE A 262 -0.71 13.72 -10.33
N PHE A 263 -1.72 14.01 -9.51
CA PHE A 263 -3.03 14.42 -10.05
C PHE A 263 -2.93 15.91 -10.38
N ARG A 264 -2.27 16.20 -11.48
CA ARG A 264 -2.58 17.34 -12.35
C ARG A 264 -3.48 16.74 -13.42
N GLU A 265 -4.35 17.54 -14.03
CA GLU A 265 -4.97 17.15 -15.29
C GLU A 265 -3.90 16.51 -16.16
N LEU A 266 -4.06 15.22 -16.44
CA LEU A 266 -3.09 14.48 -17.23
C LEU A 266 -3.01 15.21 -18.57
N PRO A 267 -1.79 15.43 -19.07
CA PRO A 267 -1.63 16.02 -20.38
C PRO A 267 -2.47 15.22 -21.40
N SER A 268 -3.09 15.93 -22.35
CA SER A 268 -3.80 15.27 -23.45
C SER A 268 -2.86 14.27 -24.14
N ALA A 269 -3.38 13.29 -24.90
CA ALA A 269 -2.53 12.34 -25.62
C ALA A 269 -1.46 13.07 -26.48
N ASP A 270 -1.80 14.25 -27.01
CA ASP A 270 -0.91 15.13 -27.77
C ASP A 270 0.22 15.72 -26.90
N THR A 271 -0.06 16.00 -25.63
CA THR A 271 0.90 16.60 -24.69
C THR A 271 1.84 15.56 -24.05
N ILE A 272 1.50 14.26 -24.08
CA ILE A 272 2.45 13.18 -23.73
C ILE A 272 3.50 13.02 -24.83
N MET A 273 3.12 13.19 -26.11
CA MET A 273 4.05 13.17 -27.25
C MET A 273 5.04 14.35 -27.25
N GLU A 274 4.65 15.50 -26.69
CA GLU A 274 5.50 16.70 -26.59
C GLU A 274 6.57 16.65 -25.48
N LEU A 275 6.52 15.67 -24.57
CA LEU A 275 7.47 15.53 -23.45
C LEU A 275 8.73 14.71 -23.77
N THR A 276 9.03 14.52 -25.06
CA THR A 276 10.26 13.84 -25.51
C THR A 276 11.50 14.64 -25.07
N PRO A 277 12.45 14.04 -24.33
CA PRO A 277 13.70 14.71 -24.01
C PRO A 277 14.49 14.97 -25.29
N GLY A 278 14.66 16.25 -25.64
CA GLY A 278 15.59 16.68 -26.67
C GLY A 278 17.02 16.33 -26.27
N GLY A 279 17.54 15.23 -26.80
CA GLY A 279 18.93 14.80 -26.67
C GLY A 279 19.28 13.87 -27.84
N GLU A 280 20.45 14.07 -28.44
CA GLU A 280 20.89 13.38 -29.66
C GLU A 280 20.85 11.84 -29.56
N ALA A 281 20.38 11.24 -30.65
CA ALA A 281 19.81 9.90 -30.73
C ALA A 281 20.82 8.74 -30.57
N HIS A 282 20.75 8.05 -29.43
CA HIS A 282 20.75 6.59 -29.50
C HIS A 282 19.31 6.18 -29.84
N LYS A 283 19.07 5.57 -31.01
CA LYS A 283 17.73 5.09 -31.35
C LYS A 283 17.39 3.92 -30.43
N ARG A 284 16.67 4.23 -29.35
CA ARG A 284 16.15 3.25 -28.40
C ARG A 284 15.28 2.25 -29.14
N THR A 285 15.44 0.98 -28.82
CA THR A 285 14.62 -0.10 -29.38
C THR A 285 13.24 -0.13 -28.70
N PRO A 286 12.20 -0.69 -29.35
CA PRO A 286 10.93 -0.93 -28.69
C PRO A 286 11.11 -1.69 -27.37
N ASP A 287 11.96 -2.72 -27.34
CA ASP A 287 12.21 -3.55 -26.17
C ASP A 287 12.84 -2.80 -25.01
N GLU A 288 13.79 -1.89 -25.28
CA GLU A 288 14.35 -1.04 -24.24
C GLU A 288 13.29 -0.12 -23.64
N ALA A 289 12.51 0.57 -24.49
CA ALA A 289 11.41 1.42 -24.03
C ALA A 289 10.36 0.62 -23.23
N PHE A 290 9.98 -0.57 -23.69
CA PHE A 290 9.04 -1.42 -22.97
C PHE A 290 9.60 -1.93 -21.64
N ASN A 291 10.88 -2.28 -21.57
CA ASN A 291 11.54 -2.69 -20.32
C ASN A 291 11.55 -1.55 -19.29
N ASP A 292 11.85 -0.32 -19.73
CA ASP A 292 11.78 0.87 -18.87
C ASP A 292 10.36 1.15 -18.39
N ALA A 293 9.36 0.93 -19.26
CA ALA A 293 7.96 1.02 -18.89
C ALA A 293 7.59 0.01 -17.80
N VAL A 294 8.03 -1.25 -17.96
CA VAL A 294 7.81 -2.32 -16.98
C VAL A 294 8.54 -2.00 -15.67
N GLU A 295 9.75 -1.46 -15.71
CA GLU A 295 10.50 -1.06 -14.52
C GLU A 295 9.76 0.04 -13.77
N ALA A 296 9.38 1.12 -14.46
CA ALA A 296 8.61 2.22 -13.87
C ALA A 296 7.27 1.73 -13.27
N ALA A 297 6.56 0.83 -13.95
CA ALA A 297 5.30 0.26 -13.47
C ALA A 297 5.49 -0.66 -12.24
N ARG A 298 6.53 -1.50 -12.23
CA ARG A 298 6.93 -2.29 -11.03
C ARG A 298 7.18 -1.40 -9.85
N MET A 299 7.59 -0.19 -10.15
CA MET A 299 7.79 0.84 -9.20
C MET A 299 6.60 1.79 -9.00
N ALA A 300 5.36 1.45 -9.35
CA ALA A 300 4.23 2.37 -9.14
C ALA A 300 4.44 3.82 -9.65
N ASP A 301 5.44 4.06 -10.50
CA ASP A 301 5.65 5.32 -11.22
C ASP A 301 4.89 5.21 -12.53
N PHE A 302 3.57 5.20 -12.40
CA PHE A 302 2.67 4.98 -13.51
C PHE A 302 2.74 6.10 -14.56
N THR A 303 3.21 7.29 -14.17
CA THR A 303 3.39 8.41 -15.10
C THR A 303 4.54 8.10 -16.05
N SER A 304 5.72 7.75 -15.52
CA SER A 304 6.88 7.36 -16.35
C SER A 304 6.62 6.07 -17.12
N ALA A 305 5.91 5.11 -16.51
CA ALA A 305 5.53 3.86 -17.18
C ALA A 305 4.68 4.12 -18.43
N LEU A 306 3.70 5.03 -18.35
CA LEU A 306 2.86 5.40 -19.48
C LEU A 306 3.68 6.11 -20.58
N VAL A 307 4.65 6.96 -20.22
CA VAL A 307 5.54 7.61 -21.19
C VAL A 307 6.35 6.57 -21.96
N PHE A 308 7.05 5.67 -21.25
CA PHE A 308 7.87 4.65 -21.89
C PHE A 308 7.05 3.61 -22.67
N ALA A 309 5.86 3.25 -22.18
CA ALA A 309 4.97 2.37 -22.92
C ALA A 309 4.44 3.03 -24.21
N THR A 310 4.20 4.35 -24.17
CA THR A 310 3.84 5.12 -25.37
C THR A 310 4.99 5.13 -26.37
N GLU A 311 6.22 5.38 -25.93
CA GLU A 311 7.43 5.29 -26.77
C GLU A 311 7.58 3.90 -27.41
N ALA A 312 7.40 2.83 -26.63
CA ALA A 312 7.44 1.45 -27.15
C ALA A 312 6.36 1.19 -28.23
N LEU A 313 5.17 1.79 -28.07
CA LEU A 313 4.06 1.66 -29.01
C LEU A 313 4.20 2.56 -30.24
N GLU A 314 4.89 3.69 -30.16
CA GLU A 314 5.26 4.49 -31.33
C GLU A 314 6.19 3.69 -32.25
N LEU A 315 7.09 2.90 -31.66
CA LEU A 315 8.02 2.04 -32.40
C LEU A 315 7.39 0.70 -32.82
N ASN A 316 6.44 0.16 -32.04
CA ASN A 316 5.68 -1.04 -32.36
C ASN A 316 4.20 -0.92 -31.94
N PRO A 317 3.33 -0.36 -32.82
CA PRO A 317 1.93 -0.08 -32.48
C PRO A 317 1.07 -1.31 -32.19
N GLN A 318 1.49 -2.50 -32.62
CA GLN A 318 0.75 -3.75 -32.42
C GLN A 318 1.27 -4.54 -31.22
N TRP A 319 2.08 -3.94 -30.34
CA TRP A 319 2.60 -4.68 -29.20
C TRP A 319 1.56 -4.87 -28.10
N ALA A 320 0.97 -6.08 -28.05
CA ALA A 320 -0.07 -6.41 -27.09
C ALA A 320 0.35 -6.26 -25.61
N ASP A 321 1.57 -6.67 -25.24
CA ASP A 321 2.06 -6.52 -23.87
C ASP A 321 2.17 -5.04 -23.45
N ALA A 322 2.65 -4.16 -24.33
CA ALA A 322 2.74 -2.71 -24.07
C ALA A 322 1.36 -2.08 -23.88
N TRP A 323 0.39 -2.43 -24.72
CA TRP A 323 -1.01 -2.03 -24.54
C TRP A 323 -1.60 -2.54 -23.22
N SER A 324 -1.32 -3.79 -22.84
CA SER A 324 -1.82 -4.35 -21.58
C SER A 324 -1.14 -3.71 -20.35
N LEU A 325 0.13 -3.33 -20.46
CA LEU A 325 0.83 -2.59 -19.41
C LEU A 325 0.22 -1.20 -19.21
N MET A 326 -0.06 -0.47 -20.30
CA MET A 326 -0.76 0.81 -20.24
C MET A 326 -2.14 0.67 -19.61
N ALA A 327 -2.88 -0.38 -19.96
CA ALA A 327 -4.20 -0.64 -19.37
C ALA A 327 -4.12 -0.77 -17.85
N GLY A 328 -3.14 -1.52 -17.34
CA GLY A 328 -2.89 -1.65 -15.91
C GLY A 328 -2.49 -0.32 -15.26
N CYS A 329 -1.60 0.45 -15.90
CA CYS A 329 -1.18 1.76 -15.38
C CYS A 329 -2.34 2.76 -15.29
N TYR A 330 -3.18 2.83 -16.33
CA TYR A 330 -4.37 3.71 -16.33
C TYR A 330 -5.38 3.32 -15.25
N ASP A 331 -5.60 2.03 -15.02
CA ASP A 331 -6.50 1.56 -13.96
C ASP A 331 -5.97 1.94 -12.57
N GLN A 332 -4.66 1.82 -12.35
CA GLN A 332 -4.02 2.20 -11.06
C GLN A 332 -4.12 3.69 -10.75
N ILE A 333 -4.13 4.56 -11.77
CA ILE A 333 -4.32 6.00 -11.58
C ILE A 333 -5.79 6.43 -11.66
N GLY A 334 -6.73 5.49 -11.80
CA GLY A 334 -8.17 5.75 -11.82
C GLY A 334 -8.74 6.23 -13.16
N ASP A 335 -7.97 6.20 -14.25
CA ASP A 335 -8.46 6.52 -15.60
C ASP A 335 -9.03 5.25 -16.27
N HIS A 336 -10.19 4.82 -15.80
CA HIS A 336 -10.82 3.57 -16.25
C HIS A 336 -11.19 3.58 -17.74
N ASP A 337 -11.45 4.76 -18.32
CA ASP A 337 -11.79 4.89 -19.75
C ASP A 337 -10.58 4.61 -20.64
N ARG A 338 -9.41 5.18 -20.31
CA ARG A 338 -8.17 4.87 -21.04
C ARG A 338 -7.71 3.44 -20.76
N ALA A 339 -7.90 2.93 -19.54
CA ALA A 339 -7.60 1.55 -19.20
C ALA A 339 -8.36 0.55 -20.10
N LEU A 340 -9.67 0.77 -20.28
CA LEU A 340 -10.51 -0.05 -21.14
C LEU A 340 -10.07 -0.01 -22.60
N ARG A 341 -9.79 1.17 -23.15
CA ARG A 341 -9.31 1.31 -24.54
C ARG A 341 -7.98 0.60 -24.76
N ALA A 342 -7.03 0.75 -23.84
CA ALA A 342 -5.73 0.10 -23.93
C ALA A 342 -5.86 -1.44 -23.83
N ALA A 343 -6.70 -1.95 -22.93
CA ALA A 343 -6.92 -3.39 -22.82
C ALA A 343 -7.64 -3.99 -24.03
N GLU A 344 -8.59 -3.26 -24.62
CA GLU A 344 -9.22 -3.66 -25.88
C GLU A 344 -8.18 -3.73 -27.01
N GLN A 345 -7.29 -2.74 -27.09
CA GLN A 345 -6.24 -2.71 -28.09
C GLN A 345 -5.23 -3.86 -27.91
N ALA A 346 -4.85 -4.20 -26.67
CA ALA A 346 -4.04 -5.39 -26.39
C ALA A 346 -4.69 -6.68 -26.93
N ALA A 347 -5.98 -6.86 -26.67
CA ALA A 347 -6.74 -8.01 -27.13
C ALA A 347 -6.92 -8.06 -28.66
N LYS A 348 -7.00 -6.90 -29.33
CA LYS A 348 -7.04 -6.80 -30.80
C LYS A 348 -5.68 -7.06 -31.45
N SER A 349 -4.60 -6.64 -30.80
CA SER A 349 -3.23 -6.78 -31.31
C SER A 349 -2.74 -8.23 -31.29
N GLU A 350 -3.13 -9.03 -30.29
CA GLU A 350 -2.81 -10.47 -30.24
C GLU A 350 -4.07 -11.28 -29.89
N PRO A 351 -5.00 -11.45 -30.85
CA PRO A 351 -6.32 -12.04 -30.57
C PRO A 351 -6.26 -13.52 -30.19
N GLY A 352 -5.17 -14.22 -30.50
CA GLY A 352 -4.93 -15.62 -30.14
C GLY A 352 -4.50 -15.85 -28.69
N LYS A 353 -4.27 -14.78 -27.91
CA LYS A 353 -3.87 -14.89 -26.51
C LYS A 353 -5.06 -14.71 -25.57
N ALA A 354 -5.47 -15.79 -24.91
CA ALA A 354 -6.59 -15.79 -23.97
C ALA A 354 -6.43 -14.74 -22.84
N GLN A 355 -5.20 -14.49 -22.40
CA GLN A 355 -4.91 -13.56 -21.32
C GLN A 355 -5.37 -12.13 -21.59
N TRP A 356 -5.24 -11.63 -22.83
CA TRP A 356 -5.64 -10.26 -23.16
C TRP A 356 -7.16 -10.08 -23.11
N TRP A 357 -7.90 -11.08 -23.58
CA TRP A 357 -9.36 -11.13 -23.45
C TRP A 357 -9.81 -11.23 -21.98
N ILE A 358 -9.07 -11.95 -21.12
CA ILE A 358 -9.34 -12.01 -19.68
C ILE A 358 -9.12 -10.64 -19.01
N ASN A 359 -8.01 -9.96 -19.34
CA ASN A 359 -7.69 -8.64 -18.79
C ASN A 359 -8.73 -7.60 -19.22
N TYR A 360 -9.11 -7.60 -20.50
CA TYR A 360 -10.15 -6.71 -21.01
C TYR A 360 -11.51 -7.00 -20.36
N GLY A 361 -11.89 -8.27 -20.26
CA GLY A 361 -13.12 -8.69 -19.59
C GLY A 361 -13.20 -8.26 -18.13
N PHE A 362 -12.06 -8.26 -17.42
CA PHE A 362 -11.97 -7.84 -16.01
C PHE A 362 -12.23 -6.35 -15.83
N LEU A 363 -11.64 -5.51 -16.67
CA LEU A 363 -11.90 -4.06 -16.63
C LEU A 363 -13.36 -3.73 -17.00
N LEU A 364 -13.94 -4.43 -17.99
CA LEU A 364 -15.35 -4.28 -18.35
C LEU A 364 -16.29 -4.67 -17.20
N LEU A 365 -15.93 -5.70 -16.44
CA LEU A 365 -16.63 -6.12 -15.23
C LEU A 365 -16.56 -5.00 -14.17
N GLY A 366 -15.38 -4.44 -13.89
CA GLY A 366 -15.25 -3.30 -12.98
C GLY A 366 -16.10 -2.09 -13.39
N ALA A 367 -16.15 -1.80 -14.70
CA ALA A 367 -16.95 -0.73 -15.29
C ALA A 367 -18.45 -1.04 -15.43
N ARG A 368 -18.92 -2.18 -14.92
CA ARG A 368 -20.32 -2.64 -15.01
C ARG A 368 -20.85 -2.83 -16.44
N ARG A 369 -19.96 -3.01 -17.42
CA ARG A 369 -20.29 -3.32 -18.83
C ARG A 369 -20.43 -4.82 -19.01
N TRP A 370 -21.41 -5.40 -18.32
CA TRP A 370 -21.55 -6.84 -18.13
C TRP A 370 -21.67 -7.63 -19.44
N GLN A 371 -22.45 -7.13 -20.40
CA GLN A 371 -22.67 -7.81 -21.67
C GLN A 371 -21.38 -7.90 -22.50
N GLU A 372 -20.57 -6.85 -22.46
CA GLU A 372 -19.29 -6.81 -23.17
C GLU A 372 -18.23 -7.65 -22.44
N SER A 373 -18.26 -7.62 -21.10
CA SER A 373 -17.39 -8.45 -20.25
C SER A 373 -17.59 -9.93 -20.54
N GLU A 374 -18.85 -10.39 -20.62
CA GLU A 374 -19.19 -11.75 -21.06
C GLU A 374 -18.57 -12.06 -22.43
N GLY A 375 -18.77 -11.18 -23.42
CA GLY A 375 -18.22 -11.36 -24.76
C GLY A 375 -16.69 -11.52 -24.77
N ALA A 376 -15.98 -10.73 -23.97
CA ALA A 376 -14.53 -10.85 -23.82
C ALA A 376 -14.12 -12.18 -23.19
N TYR A 377 -14.77 -12.61 -22.11
CA TYR A 377 -14.45 -13.89 -21.49
C TYR A 377 -14.83 -15.10 -22.35
N LEU A 378 -15.90 -15.03 -23.15
CA LEU A 378 -16.23 -16.09 -24.12
C LEU A 378 -15.16 -16.20 -25.21
N LYS A 379 -14.58 -15.09 -25.68
CA LYS A 379 -13.41 -15.13 -26.58
C LYS A 379 -12.20 -15.78 -25.91
N ALA A 380 -11.95 -15.50 -24.63
CA ALA A 380 -10.90 -16.17 -23.88
C ALA A 380 -11.15 -17.69 -23.76
N LEU A 381 -12.39 -18.11 -23.51
CA LEU A 381 -12.78 -19.52 -23.41
C LEU A 381 -12.72 -20.26 -24.74
N ALA A 382 -12.90 -19.57 -25.87
CA ALA A 382 -12.67 -20.15 -27.19
C ALA A 382 -11.19 -20.51 -27.44
N LEU A 383 -10.26 -19.87 -26.71
CA LEU A 383 -8.82 -20.10 -26.79
C LEU A 383 -8.32 -21.06 -25.70
N ASP A 384 -8.94 -21.00 -24.51
CA ASP A 384 -8.68 -21.89 -23.38
C ASP A 384 -9.99 -22.26 -22.67
N GLU A 385 -10.61 -23.34 -23.12
CA GLU A 385 -11.86 -23.89 -22.57
C GLU A 385 -11.72 -24.39 -21.12
N LYS A 386 -10.49 -24.58 -20.61
CA LYS A 386 -10.24 -25.08 -19.25
C LYS A 386 -9.92 -23.97 -18.26
N SER A 387 -10.04 -22.70 -18.69
CA SER A 387 -9.87 -21.55 -17.81
C SER A 387 -11.02 -21.44 -16.80
N ALA A 388 -10.82 -22.02 -15.62
CA ALA A 388 -11.76 -21.93 -14.50
C ALA A 388 -12.08 -20.47 -14.12
N GLY A 389 -11.09 -19.58 -14.23
CA GLY A 389 -11.26 -18.15 -13.97
C GLY A 389 -12.16 -17.45 -15.00
N ALA A 390 -12.00 -17.76 -16.29
CA ALA A 390 -12.86 -17.20 -17.33
C ALA A 390 -14.30 -17.73 -17.20
N HIS A 391 -14.51 -19.02 -16.91
CA HIS A 391 -15.83 -19.56 -16.61
C HIS A 391 -16.49 -18.86 -15.40
N PHE A 392 -15.75 -18.65 -14.31
CA PHE A 392 -16.26 -17.94 -13.13
C PHE A 392 -16.69 -16.51 -13.46
N ASN A 393 -15.90 -15.79 -14.27
CA ASN A 393 -16.20 -14.41 -14.61
C ASN A 393 -17.31 -14.27 -15.66
N VAL A 394 -17.48 -15.23 -16.57
CA VAL A 394 -18.70 -15.33 -17.42
C VAL A 394 -19.93 -15.49 -16.54
N ALA A 395 -19.88 -16.41 -15.57
CA ALA A 395 -20.98 -16.60 -14.64
C ALA A 395 -21.30 -15.31 -13.88
N LEU A 396 -20.27 -14.57 -13.45
CA LEU A 396 -20.42 -13.32 -12.72
C LEU A 396 -21.06 -12.23 -13.60
N ALA A 397 -20.65 -12.10 -14.85
CA ALA A 397 -21.26 -11.18 -15.81
C ALA A 397 -22.74 -11.55 -16.09
N GLN A 398 -23.03 -12.83 -16.33
CA GLN A 398 -24.38 -13.33 -16.57
C GLN A 398 -25.31 -13.16 -15.37
N ALA A 399 -24.81 -13.40 -14.15
CA ALA A 399 -25.58 -13.20 -12.93
C ALA A 399 -25.95 -11.72 -12.73
N ASN A 400 -25.03 -10.80 -12.99
CA ASN A 400 -25.30 -9.35 -12.96
C ASN A 400 -26.28 -8.90 -14.06
N LEU A 401 -26.40 -9.65 -15.15
CA LEU A 401 -27.40 -9.43 -16.21
C LEU A 401 -28.75 -10.11 -15.90
N GLY A 402 -28.88 -10.78 -14.76
CA GLY A 402 -30.09 -11.53 -14.37
C GLY A 402 -30.26 -12.88 -15.07
N ARG A 403 -29.29 -13.33 -15.88
CA ARG A 403 -29.33 -14.59 -16.63
C ARG A 403 -28.87 -15.76 -15.76
N ARG A 404 -29.67 -16.06 -14.73
CA ARG A 404 -29.37 -17.03 -13.67
C ARG A 404 -29.07 -18.45 -14.17
N ALA A 405 -29.85 -18.95 -15.13
CA ALA A 405 -29.67 -20.31 -15.65
C ALA A 405 -28.34 -20.48 -16.41
N GLU A 406 -27.94 -19.48 -17.18
CA GLU A 406 -26.65 -19.47 -17.89
C GLU A 406 -25.49 -19.34 -16.91
N ALA A 407 -25.63 -18.40 -15.95
CA ALA A 407 -24.63 -18.19 -14.90
C ALA A 407 -24.35 -19.48 -14.11
N SER A 408 -25.39 -20.24 -13.75
CA SER A 408 -25.25 -21.52 -13.05
C SER A 408 -24.42 -22.54 -13.85
N ARG A 409 -24.59 -22.61 -15.18
CA ARG A 409 -23.82 -23.53 -16.03
C ARG A 409 -22.33 -23.19 -16.01
N HIS A 410 -21.99 -21.92 -16.21
CA HIS A 410 -20.59 -21.48 -16.19
C HIS A 410 -19.98 -21.57 -14.79
N LEU A 411 -20.75 -21.29 -13.73
CA LEU A 411 -20.30 -21.42 -12.35
C LEU A 411 -20.01 -22.87 -11.99
N LYS A 412 -20.90 -23.80 -12.35
CA LYS A 412 -20.68 -25.24 -12.17
C LYS A 412 -19.42 -25.69 -12.88
N ARG A 413 -19.23 -25.27 -14.13
CA ARG A 413 -18.03 -25.60 -14.90
C ARG A 413 -16.75 -25.03 -14.27
N ALA A 414 -16.80 -23.81 -13.74
CA ALA A 414 -15.68 -23.20 -13.01
C ALA A 414 -15.30 -24.02 -11.77
N VAL A 415 -16.29 -24.47 -11.00
CA VAL A 415 -16.10 -25.29 -9.79
C VAL A 415 -15.61 -26.70 -10.12
N GLU A 416 -16.10 -27.31 -11.20
CA GLU A 416 -15.59 -28.60 -11.68
C GLU A 416 -14.10 -28.53 -12.04
N LEU A 417 -13.68 -27.46 -12.70
CA LEU A 417 -12.28 -27.23 -13.08
C LEU A 417 -11.42 -26.82 -11.88
N ARG A 418 -12.00 -26.14 -10.90
CA ARG A 418 -11.32 -25.64 -9.70
C ARG A 418 -12.27 -25.61 -8.48
N PRO A 419 -12.27 -26.66 -7.64
CA PRO A 419 -13.22 -26.80 -6.54
C PRO A 419 -13.19 -25.69 -5.48
N ASP A 420 -12.05 -25.03 -5.24
CA ASP A 420 -11.94 -23.90 -4.30
C ASP A 420 -12.78 -22.69 -4.72
N LEU A 421 -13.15 -22.58 -6.00
CA LEU A 421 -14.05 -21.53 -6.48
C LEU A 421 -15.46 -21.64 -5.91
N ALA A 422 -15.86 -22.79 -5.36
CA ALA A 422 -17.14 -22.91 -4.67
C ALA A 422 -17.19 -22.06 -3.40
N ALA A 423 -16.08 -21.98 -2.66
CA ALA A 423 -15.97 -21.10 -1.50
C ALA A 423 -15.91 -19.63 -1.91
N GLU A 424 -15.26 -19.34 -3.04
CA GLU A 424 -15.18 -17.99 -3.60
C GLU A 424 -16.56 -17.51 -4.07
N ALA A 425 -17.33 -18.36 -4.76
CA ALA A 425 -18.66 -18.05 -5.26
C ALA A 425 -19.62 -17.60 -4.15
N ARG A 426 -19.55 -18.24 -2.97
CA ARG A 426 -20.38 -17.89 -1.81
C ARG A 426 -20.18 -16.47 -1.29
N LYS A 427 -19.08 -15.81 -1.65
CA LYS A 427 -18.80 -14.42 -1.27
C LYS A 427 -19.55 -13.41 -2.14
N PHE A 428 -20.06 -13.82 -3.30
CA PHE A 428 -20.75 -12.96 -4.24
C PHE A 428 -22.25 -13.08 -4.05
N GLU A 429 -22.88 -11.98 -3.63
CA GLU A 429 -24.33 -11.91 -3.40
C GLU A 429 -25.12 -12.27 -4.66
N VAL A 430 -24.62 -11.88 -5.84
CA VAL A 430 -25.20 -12.19 -7.15
C VAL A 430 -25.29 -13.70 -7.46
N PHE A 431 -24.52 -14.53 -6.76
CA PHE A 431 -24.56 -15.99 -6.88
C PHE A 431 -25.45 -16.67 -5.82
N GLN A 432 -26.02 -15.94 -4.86
CA GLN A 432 -26.91 -16.56 -3.87
C GLN A 432 -28.12 -17.19 -4.55
N GLY A 433 -28.31 -18.50 -4.41
CA GLY A 433 -29.38 -19.27 -5.05
C GLY A 433 -29.05 -19.79 -6.44
N LEU A 434 -27.78 -19.73 -6.87
CA LEU A 434 -27.20 -20.53 -7.96
C LEU A 434 -26.36 -21.67 -7.37
#